data_AF-A0A822A4H7-F1
#
_entry.id   AF-A0A822A4H7-F1
#
_cell.length_a   1.000
_cell.length_b   1.000
_cell.length_c   1.000
_cell.angle_alpha   90.00
_cell.angle_beta   90.00
_cell.angle_gamma   90.00
#
_symmetry.space_group_name_H-M   'P 1'
#
loop_
_entity.id
_entity.type
_entity.pdbx_description
1 polymer ?
#
loop_
_entity_poly.entity_id
_entity_poly.type
_entity_poly.pdbx_seq_one_letter_code
_entity_poly.pdbx_strand_id
1 'polypeptide(L)' 'NHYEIAQLLLENGSNPNAVDKGGLIALHNASSFGHVDVATLLINYHSDVNARDNWSYTP' A
#
# COMPACT_ATOMS: atom_id res chain seq x y z
N ASN A 1 -1.05 2.44 14.25
CA ASN A 1 -1.51 1.59 13.16
C ASN A 1 -2.93 2.02 12.81
N HIS A 2 -3.25 2.23 11.54
CA HIS A 2 -4.52 2.85 11.08
C HIS A 2 -5.29 1.89 10.16
N TYR A 3 -5.43 0.64 10.59
CA TYR A 3 -6.05 -0.43 9.81
C TYR A 3 -7.48 -0.07 9.37
N GLU A 4 -8.31 0.39 10.30
CA GLU A 4 -9.73 0.70 10.04
C GLU A 4 -9.89 1.83 9.02
N ILE A 5 -8.95 2.80 9.00
CA ILE A 5 -8.95 3.87 8.01
C ILE A 5 -8.53 3.34 6.64
N ALA A 6 -7.48 2.52 6.57
CA ALA A 6 -7.07 1.90 5.31
C ALA A 6 -8.19 1.04 4.72
N GLN A 7 -8.89 0.27 5.57
CA GLN A 7 -10.03 -0.55 5.17
C GLN A 7 -11.18 0.30 4.64
N LEU A 8 -11.58 1.35 5.38
CA LEU A 8 -12.66 2.24 4.96
C LEU A 8 -12.38 2.87 3.57
N LEU A 9 -11.14 3.31 3.32
CA LEU A 9 -10.77 3.89 2.03
C LEU A 9 -10.88 2.87 0.89
N LEU A 10 -10.40 1.65 1.10
CA LEU A 10 -10.44 0.57 0.12
C LEU A 10 -11.88 0.11 -0.19
N GLU A 11 -12.72 -0.02 0.84
CA GLU A 11 -14.15 -0.32 0.70
C GLU A 11 -14.91 0.76 -0.10
N ASN A 12 -14.42 2.00 -0.08
CA ASN A 12 -14.96 3.12 -0.86
C ASN A 12 -14.26 3.31 -2.23
N GLY A 13 -13.53 2.29 -2.70
CA GLY A 13 -12.99 2.26 -4.06
C GLY A 13 -11.69 3.04 -4.26
N SER A 14 -10.92 3.30 -3.20
CA SER A 14 -9.57 3.85 -3.36
C SER A 14 -8.69 2.87 -4.16
N ASN A 15 -7.78 3.42 -4.96
CA ASN A 15 -6.81 2.61 -5.71
C ASN A 15 -5.61 2.27 -4.79
N PRO A 16 -5.38 0.99 -4.41
CA PRO A 16 -4.23 0.61 -3.57
C PRO A 16 -2.88 0.83 -4.26
N ASN A 17 -2.87 0.98 -5.59
CA ASN A 17 -1.70 1.21 -6.42
C ASN A 17 -1.55 2.68 -6.84
N ALA A 18 -2.27 3.60 -6.19
CA ALA A 18 -2.01 5.02 -6.36
C ALA A 18 -0.58 5.35 -5.88
N VAL A 19 0.18 6.07 -6.71
CA VAL A 19 1.58 6.41 -6.44
C VAL A 19 1.70 7.85 -5.94
N ASP A 20 2.62 8.08 -5.01
CA ASP A 20 3.04 9.43 -4.62
C ASP A 20 4.11 10.00 -5.58
N LYS A 21 4.70 11.15 -5.24
CA LYS A 21 5.75 11.79 -6.06
C LYS A 21 7.03 10.97 -6.17
N GLY A 22 7.28 10.06 -5.23
CA GLY A 22 8.42 9.14 -5.25
C GLY A 22 8.12 7.83 -5.98
N GLY A 23 6.90 7.62 -6.47
CA GLY A 23 6.48 6.35 -7.07
C GLY A 23 6.04 5.31 -6.04
N LEU A 24 5.95 5.66 -4.75
CA LEU A 24 5.55 4.72 -3.72
C LEU A 24 4.04 4.51 -3.75
N ILE A 25 3.63 3.24 -3.85
CA ILE A 25 2.27 2.81 -3.49
C ILE A 25 2.13 2.64 -1.97
N ALA A 26 0.90 2.54 -1.47
CA ALA A 26 0.61 2.37 -0.05
C ALA A 26 1.37 1.17 0.59
N LEU A 27 1.60 0.10 -0.17
CA LEU A 27 2.29 -1.10 0.32
C LEU A 27 3.74 -0.82 0.71
N HIS A 28 4.47 0.08 0.02
CA HIS A 28 5.84 0.44 0.41
C HIS A 28 5.89 1.03 1.81
N ASN A 29 4.91 1.90 2.13
CA ASN A 29 4.82 2.51 3.45
C ASN A 29 4.46 1.47 4.51
N ALA A 30 3.50 0.57 4.23
CA ALA A 30 3.14 -0.49 5.15
C ALA A 30 4.33 -1.41 5.48
N SER A 31 5.11 -1.82 4.47
CA SER A 31 6.31 -2.63 4.65
C SER A 31 7.42 -1.89 5.40
N SER A 32 7.72 -0.64 5.02
CA SER A 32 8.79 0.17 5.63
C SER A 32 8.60 0.37 7.15
N PHE A 33 7.35 0.44 7.60
CA PHE A 33 7.00 0.62 9.01
C PHE A 33 6.53 -0.66 9.71
N GLY A 34 6.60 -1.83 9.05
CA GLY A 34 6.25 -3.12 9.63
C GLY A 34 4.75 -3.29 9.97
N HIS A 35 3.86 -2.60 9.25
CA HIS A 35 2.40 -2.69 9.45
C HIS A 35 1.82 -3.92 8.73
N VAL A 36 2.04 -5.10 9.32
CA VAL A 36 1.73 -6.42 8.71
C VAL A 36 0.25 -6.56 8.35
N ASP A 37 -0.65 -6.09 9.20
CA ASP A 37 -2.10 -6.12 8.98
C ASP A 37 -2.54 -5.20 7.85
N VAL A 38 -1.98 -3.98 7.76
CA VAL A 38 -2.23 -3.06 6.64
C VAL A 38 -1.65 -3.61 5.35
N ALA A 39 -0.45 -4.20 5.38
CA ALA A 39 0.14 -4.85 4.20
C ALA A 39 -0.73 -6.02 3.72
N THR A 40 -1.22 -6.86 4.64
CA THR A 40 -2.13 -7.98 4.34
C THR A 40 -3.42 -7.47 3.71
N LEU A 41 -4.01 -6.40 4.27
CA LEU A 41 -5.21 -5.76 3.74
C LEU A 41 -4.99 -5.23 2.31
N LEU A 42 -3.89 -4.51 2.07
CA LEU A 42 -3.56 -3.98 0.74
C LEU A 42 -3.38 -5.11 -0.29
N ILE A 43 -2.72 -6.21 0.09
CA ILE A 43 -2.55 -7.40 -0.77
C ILE A 43 -3.92 -8.03 -1.10
N ASN A 44 -4.82 -8.14 -0.12
CA ASN A 44 -6.17 -8.65 -0.33
C ASN A 44 -7.00 -7.78 -1.29
N TYR A 45 -6.68 -6.48 -1.36
CA TYR A 45 -7.28 -5.54 -2.32
C TYR A 45 -6.49 -5.40 -3.63
N HIS A 46 -5.64 -6.38 -3.97
CA HIS A 46 -4.88 -6.43 -5.22
C HIS A 46 -3.83 -5.32 -5.38
N SER A 47 -3.20 -4.92 -4.28
CA SER A 47 -1.98 -4.10 -4.35
C SER A 47 -0.85 -4.87 -5.04
N ASP A 48 -0.10 -4.19 -5.91
CA ASP A 48 1.02 -4.78 -6.65
C ASP A 48 2.24 -4.96 -5.73
N VAL A 49 2.47 -6.21 -5.32
CA VAL A 49 3.60 -6.60 -4.47
C VAL A 49 4.97 -6.41 -5.12
N ASN A 50 5.03 -6.19 -6.44
CA ASN A 50 6.26 -5.96 -7.19
C ASN A 50 6.35 -4.53 -7.75
N ALA A 51 5.46 -3.61 -7.33
CA ALA A 51 5.51 -2.22 -7.76
C ALA A 51 6.91 -1.64 -7.50
N ARG A 52 7.44 -0.87 -8.44
CA ARG A 52 8.74 -0.20 -8.29
C ARG A 52 8.55 1.29 -8.13
N ASP A 53 9.14 1.85 -7.09
CA ASP A 53 9.25 3.30 -6.93
C ASP A 53 10.28 3.90 -7.93
N ASN A 54 10.48 5.22 -7.86
CA ASN A 54 11.42 5.91 -8.75
C ASN A 54 12.89 5.52 -8.54
N TRP A 55 13.21 4.78 -7.47
CA TRP A 55 14.53 4.26 -7.14
C TRP A 55 14.64 2.74 -7.36
N SER A 56 13.63 2.13 -7.99
CA SER A 56 13.54 0.69 -8.26
C SER A 56 13.44 -0.19 -7.00
N TYR A 57 13.06 0.37 -5.86
CA TYR A 57 12.70 -0.42 -4.69
C TYR A 57 11.29 -0.97 -4.84
N THR A 58 11.09 -2.20 -4.38
CA THR A 58 9.78 -2.79 -4.19
C THR A 58 9.32 -2.58 -2.75
N PRO A 59 8.00 -2.69 -2.46
CA PRO A 59 7.49 -2.60 -1.11
C PRO A 59 8.23 -3.47 -0.09
#